data_AF-A0A929G5X9-F1
#
_entry.id   AF-A0A929G5X9-F1
#
_cell.length_a   1.000
_cell.length_b   1.000
_cell.length_c   1.000
_cell.angle_alpha   90.00
_cell.angle_beta   90.00
_cell.angle_gamma   90.00
#
_symmetry.space_group_name_H-M   'P 1'
#
loop_
_entity.id
_entity.type
_entity.pdbx_description
1 polymer ?
#
loop_
_entity_poly.entity_id
_entity_poly.type
_entity_poly.pdbx_seq_one_letter_code
_entity_poly.pdbx_strand_id
1 'polypeptide(L)'
;MGLKQTLQEDLKKALRARDERRKSVIRMTLAAIINAEVKHGGELDDVGVTAVLQKQARQRRDTIAELQQASRPDLLAVEEAELAVLEKYLPRLLSREEIADEARQVIAEVGATGMGQMGPVMRQLMSKLKGRADGRVVNKVVRELLSG
;
A
#
# COMPACT_ATOMS: atom_id res chain seq x y z
N MET A 1 -6.44 18.95 -5.67
CA MET A 1 -5.02 18.95 -5.26
C MET A 1 -4.52 17.53 -5.37
N GLY A 2 -3.37 17.31 -6.00
CA GLY A 2 -2.77 15.98 -6.13
C GLY A 2 -2.12 15.52 -4.83
N LEU A 3 -1.92 14.21 -4.68
CA LEU A 3 -1.39 13.58 -3.46
C LEU A 3 0.02 14.08 -3.10
N LYS A 4 0.89 14.26 -4.11
CA LYS A 4 2.22 14.86 -3.93
C LYS A 4 2.14 16.28 -3.35
N GLN A 5 1.19 17.09 -3.82
CA GLN A 5 0.98 18.44 -3.32
C GLN A 5 0.47 18.42 -1.87
N THR A 6 -0.47 17.55 -1.55
CA THR A 6 -0.96 17.35 -0.17
C THR A 6 0.19 17.01 0.79
N LEU A 7 1.10 16.12 0.39
CA LEU A 7 2.29 15.78 1.17
C LEU A 7 3.20 17.00 1.40
N GLN A 8 3.42 17.83 0.37
CA GLN A 8 4.24 19.05 0.49
C GLN A 8 3.61 20.08 1.45
N GLU A 9 2.29 20.25 1.40
CA GLU A 9 1.57 21.14 2.31
C GLU A 9 1.60 20.64 3.75
N ASP A 10 1.39 19.33 3.94
CA ASP A 10 1.45 18.72 5.26
C ASP A 10 2.86 18.72 5.85
N LEU A 11 3.91 18.66 5.01
CA LEU A 11 5.28 18.90 5.46
C LEU A 11 5.42 20.31 6.05
N LYS A 12 4.88 21.34 5.38
CA LYS A 12 4.90 22.72 5.90
C LYS A 12 4.14 22.83 7.22
N LYS A 13 3.00 22.13 7.36
CA LYS A 13 2.26 22.07 8.63
C LYS A 13 3.06 21.38 9.73
N ALA A 14 3.68 20.24 9.44
CA ALA A 14 4.52 19.49 10.39
C ALA A 14 5.72 20.33 10.87
N LEU A 15 6.34 21.10 9.97
CA LEU A 15 7.41 22.04 10.32
C LEU A 15 6.94 23.12 11.30
N ARG A 16 5.78 23.74 11.05
CA ARG A 16 5.21 24.77 11.93
C ARG A 16 4.81 24.21 13.30
N ALA A 17 4.26 22.99 13.30
CA ALA A 17 3.83 22.30 14.51
C ALA A 17 4.99 21.66 15.29
N ARG A 18 6.22 21.66 14.75
CA ARG A 18 7.38 20.93 15.30
C ARG A 18 7.09 19.43 15.51
N ASP A 19 6.27 18.85 14.63
CA ASP A 19 5.96 17.42 14.61
C ASP A 19 7.10 16.68 13.91
N GLU A 20 8.14 16.32 14.68
CA GLU A 20 9.37 15.71 14.19
C GLU A 20 9.11 14.40 13.44
N ARG A 21 8.21 13.56 13.96
CA ARG A 21 7.88 12.26 13.37
C ARG A 21 7.20 12.43 12.02
N ARG A 22 6.11 13.21 11.96
CA ARG A 22 5.39 13.46 10.71
C ARG A 22 6.28 14.14 9.69
N LYS A 23 7.12 15.09 10.12
CA LYS A 23 8.11 15.76 9.26
C LYS A 23 9.07 14.75 8.63
N SER A 24 9.65 13.84 9.44
CA SER A 24 10.60 12.84 8.97
C SER A 24 9.95 11.91 7.93
N VAL A 25 8.80 11.31 8.28
CA VAL A 25 8.08 10.38 7.40
C VAL A 25 7.70 11.05 6.08
N ILE A 26 7.15 12.27 6.11
CA ILE A 26 6.75 12.96 4.88
C ILE A 26 7.97 13.31 4.01
N ARG A 27 9.10 13.74 4.59
CA ARG A 27 10.33 14.00 3.82
C ARG A 27 10.86 12.75 3.14
N MET A 28 10.95 11.63 3.85
CA MET A 28 11.39 10.36 3.26
C MET A 28 10.44 9.91 2.15
N THR A 29 9.13 10.08 2.35
CA THR A 29 8.12 9.77 1.34
C THR A 29 8.28 10.62 0.09
N LEU A 30 8.46 11.93 0.23
CA LEU A 30 8.69 12.84 -0.90
C LEU A 30 9.98 12.49 -1.64
N ALA A 31 11.05 12.13 -0.93
CA ALA A 31 12.29 11.67 -1.55
C ALA A 31 12.09 10.36 -2.32
N ALA A 32 11.31 9.41 -1.80
CA ALA A 32 10.96 8.18 -2.49
C ALA A 32 10.14 8.44 -3.76
N ILE A 33 9.23 9.42 -3.75
CA ILE A 33 8.48 9.86 -4.93
C ILE A 33 9.42 10.43 -5.97
N ILE A 34 10.30 11.37 -5.60
CA ILE A 34 11.28 11.97 -6.52
C ILE A 34 12.18 10.90 -7.13
N ASN A 35 12.67 9.95 -6.33
CA ASN A 35 13.47 8.83 -6.83
C ASN A 35 12.70 7.95 -7.83
N ALA A 36 11.39 7.80 -7.64
CA ALA A 36 10.53 7.07 -8.57
C ALA A 36 10.27 7.88 -9.85
N GLU A 37 10.09 9.19 -9.76
CA GLU A 37 9.97 10.12 -10.90
C GLU A 37 11.22 10.11 -11.78
N VAL A 38 12.41 10.16 -11.17
CA VAL A 38 13.68 10.05 -11.88
C VAL A 38 13.78 8.72 -12.63
N LYS A 39 13.36 7.62 -12.01
CA LYS A 39 13.35 6.29 -12.67
C LYS A 39 12.28 6.18 -13.76
N HIS A 40 11.16 6.86 -13.59
CA HIS A 40 10.06 6.88 -14.55
C HIS A 40 10.37 7.79 -15.76
N GLY A 41 11.25 8.79 -15.58
CA GLY A 41 11.57 9.79 -16.59
C GLY A 41 10.61 10.98 -16.61
N GLY A 42 9.91 11.25 -15.50
CA GLY A 42 8.94 12.34 -15.41
C GLY A 42 8.14 12.33 -14.10
N GLU A 43 7.26 13.31 -13.93
CA GLU A 43 6.38 13.39 -12.76
C GLU A 43 5.41 12.21 -12.69
N LEU A 44 5.14 11.74 -11.48
CA LEU A 44 4.14 10.70 -11.24
C LEU A 44 2.75 11.35 -11.09
N ASP A 45 1.75 10.69 -11.66
CA ASP A 45 0.36 10.96 -11.33
C ASP A 45 0.02 10.45 -9.91
N ASP A 46 -1.18 10.78 -9.43
CA ASP A 46 -1.63 10.37 -8.08
C ASP A 46 -1.64 8.85 -7.90
N VAL A 47 -1.85 8.10 -8.98
CA VAL A 47 -1.76 6.64 -9.00
C VAL A 47 -0.34 6.19 -8.72
N GLY A 48 0.64 6.74 -9.44
CA GLY A 48 2.06 6.45 -9.26
C GLY A 48 2.54 6.83 -7.86
N VAL A 49 2.13 8.00 -7.37
CA VAL A 49 2.43 8.45 -6.00
C VAL A 49 1.85 7.47 -4.98
N THR A 50 0.58 7.08 -5.13
CA THR A 50 -0.06 6.08 -4.26
C THR A 50 0.72 4.76 -4.25
N ALA A 51 1.19 4.28 -5.41
CA ALA A 51 1.99 3.06 -5.50
C ALA A 51 3.32 3.16 -4.73
N VAL A 52 3.98 4.32 -4.76
CA VAL A 52 5.19 4.58 -3.96
C VAL A 52 4.88 4.52 -2.47
N LEU A 53 3.81 5.18 -2.02
CA LEU A 53 3.40 5.17 -0.61
C LEU A 53 3.03 3.76 -0.14
N GLN A 54 2.31 2.99 -0.95
CA GLN A 54 1.98 1.60 -0.64
C GLN A 54 3.23 0.74 -0.46
N LYS A 55 4.23 0.93 -1.33
CA LYS A 55 5.51 0.23 -1.22
C LYS A 55 6.22 0.57 0.10
N GLN A 56 6.26 1.85 0.47
CA GLN A 56 6.86 2.29 1.75
C GLN A 56 6.10 1.73 2.95
N ALA A 57 4.76 1.79 2.95
CA ALA A 57 3.93 1.24 4.02
C ALA A 57 4.13 -0.28 4.16
N ARG A 58 4.26 -1.00 3.05
CA ARG A 58 4.58 -2.43 3.05
C ARG A 58 5.93 -2.71 3.70
N GLN A 59 6.98 -2.00 3.30
CA GLN A 59 8.33 -2.21 3.86
C GLN A 59 8.32 -2.07 5.38
N ARG A 60 7.56 -1.11 5.92
CA ARG A 60 7.38 -0.95 7.36
C ARG A 60 6.63 -2.11 8.00
N ARG A 61 5.55 -2.61 7.36
CA ARG A 61 4.85 -3.81 7.87
C ARG A 61 5.75 -5.04 7.91
N ASP A 62 6.58 -5.21 6.89
CA ASP A 62 7.57 -6.29 6.84
C ASP A 62 8.57 -6.12 8.01
N THR A 63 9.10 -4.92 8.23
CA THR A 63 9.99 -4.60 9.39
C THR A 63 9.29 -4.77 10.74
N ILE A 64 8.03 -4.37 10.90
CA ILE A 64 7.22 -4.56 12.12
C ILE A 64 7.13 -6.05 12.44
N ALA A 65 6.83 -6.90 11.45
CA ALA A 65 6.75 -8.34 11.65
C ALA A 65 8.10 -8.95 12.07
N GLU A 66 9.21 -8.48 11.49
CA GLU A 66 10.57 -8.89 11.89
C GLU A 66 10.91 -8.45 13.32
N LEU A 67 10.58 -7.21 13.70
CA LEU A 67 10.87 -6.65 15.03
C LEU A 67 10.03 -7.31 16.13
N GLN A 68 8.78 -7.70 15.83
CA GLN A 68 7.94 -8.49 16.72
C GLN A 68 8.58 -9.84 17.05
N GLN A 69 9.18 -10.50 16.05
CA GLN A 69 9.90 -11.76 16.26
C GLN A 69 11.21 -11.55 17.02
N ALA A 70 11.89 -10.42 16.79
CA ALA A 70 13.17 -10.08 17.42
C ALA A 70 13.03 -9.51 18.85
N SER A 71 11.82 -9.37 19.39
CA SER A 71 11.56 -8.81 20.73
C SER A 71 12.19 -7.43 20.97
N ARG A 72 12.12 -6.53 19.98
CA ARG A 72 12.64 -5.14 20.03
C ARG A 72 11.50 -4.11 20.09
N PRO A 73 10.84 -3.94 21.25
CA PRO A 73 9.64 -3.10 21.39
C PRO A 73 9.92 -1.60 21.17
N ASP A 74 11.15 -1.16 21.42
CA ASP A 74 11.62 0.21 21.18
C ASP A 74 11.53 0.59 19.70
N LEU A 75 12.03 -0.30 18.83
CA LEU A 75 12.01 -0.10 17.38
C LEU A 75 10.61 -0.36 16.80
N LEU A 76 9.88 -1.32 17.37
CA LEU A 76 8.52 -1.65 16.93
C LEU A 76 7.60 -0.43 17.02
N ALA A 77 7.59 0.26 18.16
CA ALA A 77 6.75 1.45 18.37
C ALA A 77 7.10 2.61 17.42
N VAL A 78 8.36 2.70 16.99
CA VAL A 78 8.79 3.67 15.97
C VAL A 78 8.17 3.31 14.62
N GLU A 79 8.36 2.07 14.16
CA GLU A 79 7.83 1.63 12.86
C GLU A 79 6.30 1.68 12.77
N GLU A 80 5.60 1.26 13.82
CA GLU A 80 4.13 1.32 13.89
C GLU A 80 3.64 2.77 13.76
N ALA A 81 4.29 3.71 14.44
CA ALA A 81 3.87 5.09 14.37
C ALA A 81 4.23 5.76 13.04
N GLU A 82 5.34 5.38 12.42
CA GLU A 82 5.69 5.87 11.08
C GLU A 82 4.75 5.29 10.01
N LEU A 83 4.37 4.02 10.14
CA LEU A 83 3.33 3.40 9.32
C LEU A 83 2.00 4.13 9.46
N ALA A 84 1.58 4.46 10.68
CA ALA A 84 0.33 5.18 10.93
C ALA A 84 0.30 6.58 10.28
N VAL A 85 1.45 7.23 10.10
CA VAL A 85 1.54 8.49 9.34
C VAL A 85 1.32 8.25 7.85
N LEU A 86 1.94 7.22 7.27
CA LEU A 86 1.76 6.86 5.85
C LEU A 86 0.33 6.45 5.53
N GLU A 87 -0.32 5.69 6.42
CA GLU A 87 -1.68 5.20 6.23
C GLU A 87 -2.73 6.31 6.13
N LYS A 88 -2.45 7.50 6.68
CA LYS A 88 -3.32 8.68 6.50
C LYS A 88 -3.41 9.17 5.05
N TYR A 89 -2.43 8.80 4.23
CA TYR A 89 -2.36 9.18 2.81
C TYR A 89 -2.75 8.05 1.86
N LEU A 90 -3.07 6.87 2.40
CA LEU A 90 -3.43 5.70 1.63
C LEU A 90 -4.92 5.37 1.78
N PRO A 91 -5.56 4.79 0.75
CA PRO A 91 -6.86 4.16 0.92
C PRO A 91 -6.79 3.08 2.01
N ARG A 92 -7.91 2.86 2.71
CA ARG A 92 -8.00 1.77 3.68
C ARG A 92 -7.65 0.44 2.99
N LEU A 93 -6.67 -0.25 3.54
CA LEU A 93 -6.33 -1.60 3.12
C LEU A 93 -7.44 -2.56 3.52
N LEU A 94 -7.78 -3.42 2.58
CA LEU A 94 -8.70 -4.51 2.81
C LEU A 94 -8.02 -5.61 3.62
N SER A 95 -8.80 -6.22 4.52
CA SER A 95 -8.38 -7.45 5.18
C SER A 95 -8.30 -8.60 4.18
N ARG A 96 -7.63 -9.68 4.56
CA ARG A 96 -7.58 -10.89 3.73
C ARG A 96 -8.98 -11.45 3.44
N GLU A 97 -9.89 -11.36 4.39
CA GLU A 97 -11.28 -11.80 4.28
C GLU A 97 -12.05 -10.94 3.29
N GLU A 98 -11.91 -9.61 3.40
CA GLU A 98 -12.54 -8.67 2.46
C GLU A 98 -11.99 -8.85 1.03
N ILE A 99 -10.69 -9.14 0.89
CA ILE A 99 -10.09 -9.50 -0.40
C ILE A 99 -10.70 -10.82 -0.92
N ALA A 100 -10.95 -11.80 -0.06
CA ALA A 100 -11.55 -13.07 -0.45
C ALA A 100 -13.01 -12.89 -0.89
N ASP A 101 -13.78 -12.06 -0.20
CA ASP A 101 -15.16 -11.75 -0.58
C ASP A 101 -15.23 -11.07 -1.95
N GLU A 102 -14.39 -10.06 -2.17
CA GLU A 102 -14.26 -9.39 -3.47
C GLU A 102 -13.77 -10.35 -4.57
N ALA A 103 -12.83 -11.24 -4.25
CA ALA A 103 -12.35 -12.27 -5.18
C ALA A 103 -13.46 -13.25 -5.56
N ARG A 104 -14.29 -13.71 -4.62
CA ARG A 104 -15.42 -14.62 -4.92
C ARG A 104 -16.45 -13.97 -5.83
N GLN A 105 -16.75 -12.69 -5.62
CA GLN A 105 -17.64 -11.93 -6.50
C GLN A 105 -17.07 -11.87 -7.92
N VAL A 106 -15.80 -11.49 -8.07
CA VAL A 106 -15.16 -11.40 -9.40
C VAL A 106 -15.05 -12.77 -10.07
N ILE A 107 -14.76 -13.84 -9.33
CA ILE A 107 -14.74 -15.21 -9.86
C ILE A 107 -16.11 -15.58 -10.44
N ALA A 108 -17.20 -15.27 -9.72
CA ALA A 108 -18.55 -15.53 -10.17
C ALA A 108 -18.93 -14.68 -11.40
N GLU A 109 -18.59 -13.38 -11.41
CA GLU A 109 -18.83 -12.47 -12.53
C GLU A 109 -18.10 -12.89 -13.81
N VAL A 110 -16.86 -13.37 -13.68
CA VAL A 110 -16.04 -13.87 -14.79
C VAL A 110 -16.44 -15.29 -15.23
N GLY A 111 -17.17 -16.02 -14.38
CA GLY A 111 -17.49 -17.43 -14.60
C GLY A 111 -16.27 -18.34 -14.52
N ALA A 112 -15.29 -17.98 -13.68
CA ALA A 112 -14.08 -18.78 -13.50
C ALA A 112 -14.40 -20.04 -12.67
N THR A 113 -14.02 -21.21 -13.20
CA THR A 113 -14.21 -22.54 -12.61
C THR A 113 -12.90 -23.20 -12.22
N GLY A 114 -11.76 -22.57 -12.49
CA GLY A 114 -10.47 -23.07 -12.03
C GLY A 114 -9.29 -22.19 -12.40
N MET A 115 -8.09 -22.68 -12.05
CA MET A 115 -6.83 -21.95 -12.20
C MET A 115 -6.52 -21.46 -13.63
N GLY A 116 -7.05 -22.14 -14.66
CA GLY A 116 -6.90 -21.72 -16.05
C GLY A 116 -7.49 -20.34 -16.36
N GLN A 117 -8.48 -19.88 -15.58
CA GLN A 117 -9.10 -18.56 -15.73
C GLN A 117 -8.60 -17.53 -14.70
N MET A 118 -7.49 -17.80 -14.02
CA MET A 118 -6.91 -16.87 -13.03
C MET A 118 -6.55 -15.50 -13.64
N GLY A 119 -6.07 -15.47 -14.90
CA GLY A 119 -5.67 -14.23 -15.57
C GLY A 119 -6.78 -13.18 -15.67
N PRO A 120 -7.95 -13.52 -16.23
CA PRO A 120 -9.13 -12.65 -16.24
C PRO A 120 -9.56 -12.17 -14.85
N VAL A 121 -9.64 -13.08 -13.86
CA VAL A 121 -10.00 -12.75 -12.47
C VAL A 121 -9.03 -11.74 -11.88
N MET A 122 -7.72 -11.98 -12.02
CA MET A 122 -6.68 -11.09 -11.52
C MET A 122 -6.75 -9.71 -12.16
N ARG A 123 -7.01 -9.61 -13.47
CA ARG A 123 -7.10 -8.33 -14.18
C ARG A 123 -8.21 -7.46 -13.59
N GLN A 124 -9.39 -8.02 -13.41
CA GLN A 124 -10.54 -7.30 -12.88
C GLN A 124 -10.33 -6.94 -11.40
N LEU A 125 -9.85 -7.89 -10.59
CA LEU A 125 -9.65 -7.68 -9.17
C LEU A 125 -8.54 -6.67 -8.86
N MET A 126 -7.42 -6.69 -9.59
CA MET A 126 -6.35 -5.69 -9.43
C MET A 126 -6.80 -4.28 -9.79
N SER A 127 -7.73 -4.14 -10.75
CA SER A 127 -8.36 -2.85 -11.06
C SER A 127 -9.30 -2.41 -9.93
N LYS A 128 -10.18 -3.32 -9.46
CA LYS A 128 -11.17 -3.06 -8.39
C LYS A 128 -10.51 -2.73 -7.05
N LEU A 129 -9.40 -3.40 -6.72
CA LEU A 129 -8.68 -3.28 -5.45
C LEU A 129 -7.46 -2.37 -5.53
N LYS A 130 -7.32 -1.59 -6.60
CA LYS A 130 -6.20 -0.66 -6.81
C LYS A 130 -6.08 0.29 -5.62
N GLY A 131 -4.89 0.37 -5.03
CA GLY A 131 -4.66 1.21 -3.86
C GLY A 131 -5.16 0.62 -2.52
N ARG A 132 -5.94 -0.46 -2.54
CA ARG A 132 -6.64 -1.02 -1.37
C ARG A 132 -6.23 -2.44 -0.98
N ALA A 133 -5.41 -3.11 -1.78
CA ALA A 133 -4.89 -4.44 -1.45
C ALA A 133 -3.45 -4.63 -1.96
N ASP A 134 -2.66 -5.46 -1.26
CA ASP A 134 -1.35 -5.90 -1.76
C ASP A 134 -1.56 -6.99 -2.83
N GLY A 135 -0.99 -6.77 -4.02
CA GLY A 135 -1.15 -7.70 -5.15
C GLY A 135 -0.67 -9.12 -4.87
N ARG A 136 0.31 -9.33 -3.97
CA ARG A 136 0.74 -10.67 -3.54
C ARG A 136 -0.33 -11.35 -2.69
N VAL A 137 -1.00 -10.60 -1.82
CA VAL A 137 -2.12 -11.11 -1.01
C VAL A 137 -3.31 -11.45 -1.90
N VAL A 138 -3.67 -10.55 -2.82
CA VAL A 138 -4.72 -10.79 -3.83
C VAL A 138 -4.42 -12.05 -4.62
N ASN A 139 -3.19 -12.19 -5.14
CA ASN A 139 -2.78 -13.36 -5.90
C ASN A 139 -2.90 -14.66 -5.08
N LYS A 140 -2.43 -14.64 -3.82
CA LYS A 140 -2.53 -15.80 -2.93
C LYS A 140 -3.98 -16.22 -2.70
N VAL A 141 -4.85 -15.27 -2.36
CA VAL A 141 -6.28 -15.51 -2.10
C VAL A 141 -6.98 -16.07 -3.34
N VAL A 142 -6.76 -15.49 -4.53
CA VAL A 142 -7.37 -15.98 -5.78
C VAL A 142 -6.90 -17.40 -6.10
N ARG A 143 -5.61 -17.71 -5.92
CA ARG A 143 -5.12 -19.08 -6.13
C ARG A 143 -5.83 -20.07 -5.23
N GLU A 144 -5.89 -19.79 -3.93
CA GLU A 144 -6.54 -20.67 -2.97
C GLU A 144 -8.01 -20.92 -3.32
N LEU A 145 -8.74 -19.88 -3.76
CA LEU A 145 -10.15 -19.98 -4.16
C LEU A 145 -10.37 -20.77 -5.46
N LEU A 146 -9.41 -20.76 -6.39
CA LEU A 146 -9.51 -21.45 -7.69
C LEU A 146 -8.83 -22.82 -7.73
N SER A 147 -8.08 -23.17 -6.67
CA SER A 147 -7.41 -24.47 -6.53
C SER A 147 -8.22 -25.51 -5.77
N GLY A 148 -9.29 -25.09 -5.09
CA GLY A 148 -10.28 -25.97 -4.46
C GLY A 148 -11.36 -26.37 -5.45
#